data_AF-A0A0F9KPC8-F1
#
_entry.id   AF-A0A0F9KPC8-F1
#
_cell.length_a   1.000
_cell.length_b   1.000
_cell.length_c   1.000
_cell.angle_alpha   90.00
_cell.angle_beta   90.00
_cell.angle_gamma   90.00
#
_symmetry.space_group_name_H-M   'P 1'
#
loop_
_entity.id
_entity.type
_entity.pdbx_description
1 polymer ?
#
loop_
_entity_poly.entity_id
_entity_poly.type
_entity_poly.pdbx_seq_one_letter_code
_entity_poly.pdbx_strand_id
1 'polypeptide(L)' 'DGLLVQIGKQVKDELARLEKQQREEAPEFKLGDCASCHDSDVLLTLSDDEENPLSYVCKECFLRGY' A
#
# COMPACT_ATOMS: atom_id res chain seq x y z
N ASP A 1 -9.27 -39.27 -9.67
CA ASP A 1 -9.93 -38.12 -8.99
C ASP A 1 -9.15 -37.48 -7.84
N GLY A 2 -8.08 -38.07 -7.29
CA GLY A 2 -7.29 -37.44 -6.21
C GLY A 2 -6.32 -36.31 -6.64
N LEU A 3 -5.81 -36.35 -7.86
CA LEU A 3 -4.79 -35.40 -8.35
C LEU A 3 -5.35 -33.97 -8.50
N LEU A 4 -6.58 -33.84 -9.02
CA LEU A 4 -7.24 -32.54 -9.18
C LEU A 4 -7.54 -31.89 -7.82
N VAL A 5 -7.85 -32.69 -6.80
CA VAL A 5 -8.06 -32.22 -5.41
C VAL A 5 -6.75 -31.70 -4.80
N GLN A 6 -5.63 -32.40 -5.02
CA GLN A 6 -4.32 -31.95 -4.57
C GLN A 6 -3.89 -30.63 -5.23
N ILE A 7 -4.07 -30.51 -6.56
CA ILE A 7 -3.77 -29.27 -7.29
C ILE A 7 -4.64 -28.13 -6.77
N GLY A 8 -5.94 -28.37 -6.56
CA GLY A 8 -6.86 -27.35 -6.04
C GLY A 8 -6.48 -26.87 -4.64
N LYS A 9 -5.95 -27.74 -3.78
CA LYS A 9 -5.42 -27.35 -2.46
C LYS A 9 -4.17 -26.49 -2.60
N GLN A 10 -3.22 -26.94 -3.41
CA GLN A 10 -1.95 -26.23 -3.60
C GLN A 10 -2.13 -24.82 -4.18
N VAL A 11 -3.08 -24.65 -5.12
CA VAL A 11 -3.42 -23.32 -5.66
C VAL A 11 -4.04 -22.41 -4.61
N LYS A 12 -4.90 -22.93 -3.73
CA LYS A 12 -5.49 -22.14 -2.64
C LYS A 12 -4.45 -21.69 -1.62
N ASP A 13 -3.53 -22.58 -1.26
CA ASP A 13 -2.47 -22.30 -0.31
C ASP A 13 -1.51 -21.22 -0.85
N GLU A 14 -1.13 -21.30 -2.13
CA GLU A 14 -0.31 -20.27 -2.80
C GLU A 14 -1.05 -18.94 -2.95
N LEU A 15 -2.35 -18.95 -3.29
CA LEU A 15 -3.14 -17.72 -3.37
C LEU A 15 -3.19 -17.00 -2.01
N ALA A 16 -3.46 -17.73 -0.93
CA ALA A 16 -3.50 -17.17 0.42
C ALA A 16 -2.14 -16.57 0.83
N ARG A 17 -1.04 -17.19 0.42
CA ARG A 17 0.32 -16.68 0.66
C ARG A 17 0.58 -15.38 -0.09
N LEU A 18 0.22 -15.31 -1.37
CA LEU A 18 0.36 -14.10 -2.20
C LEU A 18 -0.50 -12.95 -1.67
N GLU A 19 -1.75 -13.23 -1.28
CA GLU A 19 -2.66 -12.24 -0.68
C GLU A 19 -2.16 -11.71 0.68
N LYS A 20 -1.42 -12.54 1.43
CA LYS A 20 -0.79 -12.12 2.68
C LYS A 20 0.41 -11.22 2.40
N GLN A 21 1.30 -11.62 1.49
CA GLN A 21 2.47 -10.85 1.11
C GLN A 21 2.09 -9.47 0.55
N GLN A 22 1.08 -9.41 -0.32
CA GLN A 22 0.60 -8.15 -0.87
C GLN A 22 0.06 -7.19 0.21
N ARG A 23 -0.53 -7.71 1.29
CA ARG A 23 -1.00 -6.89 2.42
C ARG A 23 0.12 -6.35 3.29
N GLU A 24 1.18 -7.14 3.48
CA GLU A 24 2.35 -6.74 4.28
C GLU A 24 3.27 -5.78 3.51
N GLU A 25 3.23 -5.79 2.16
CA GLU A 25 4.05 -4.93 1.30
C GLU A 25 3.28 -3.73 0.70
N ALA A 26 1.97 -3.61 0.93
CA ALA A 26 1.20 -2.49 0.41
C ALA A 26 1.44 -1.24 1.27
N PRO A 27 2.03 -0.15 0.73
CA PRO A 27 2.17 1.07 1.49
C PRO A 27 0.80 1.59 1.89
N GLU A 28 0.62 1.90 3.17
CA GLU A 28 -0.59 2.55 3.64
C GLU A 28 -0.60 4.00 3.14
N PHE A 29 -1.70 4.38 2.47
CA PHE A 29 -1.91 5.75 2.01
C PHE A 29 -2.87 6.47 2.96
N LYS A 30 -2.50 7.66 3.43
CA LYS A 30 -3.42 8.58 4.12
C LYS A 30 -3.64 9.82 3.26
N LEU A 31 -4.84 10.39 3.36
CA LEU A 31 -5.11 11.73 2.84
C LEU A 31 -4.69 12.75 3.89
N GLY A 32 -4.03 13.83 3.47
CA GLY A 32 -3.62 14.92 4.34
C GLY A 32 -3.49 16.25 3.59
N ASP A 33 -3.20 17.31 4.35
CA ASP A 33 -3.08 18.66 3.82
C ASP A 33 -1.68 18.92 3.26
N CYS A 34 -1.62 19.50 2.05
CA CYS A 34 -0.36 20.00 1.50
C CYS A 34 0.13 21.22 2.26
N ALA A 35 1.35 21.17 2.81
CA ALA A 35 1.97 22.32 3.47
C ALA A 35 2.16 23.55 2.56
N SER A 36 2.22 23.38 1.24
CA SER A 36 2.49 24.48 0.29
C SER A 36 1.25 25.08 -0.37
N CYS A 37 0.23 24.29 -0.70
CA CYS A 37 -0.96 24.78 -1.38
C CYS A 37 -2.25 24.59 -0.57
N HIS A 38 -2.16 24.00 0.62
CA HIS A 38 -3.30 23.68 1.50
C HIS A 38 -4.39 22.83 0.83
N ASP A 39 -4.03 22.11 -0.23
CA ASP A 39 -4.91 21.09 -0.81
C ASP A 39 -5.05 19.93 0.19
N SER A 40 -6.29 19.56 0.51
CA SER A 40 -6.63 18.52 1.49
C SER A 40 -6.56 17.10 0.95
N ASP A 41 -6.32 16.96 -0.36
CA ASP A 41 -6.34 15.69 -1.08
C ASP A 41 -4.92 15.18 -1.41
N VAL A 42 -3.94 15.39 -0.53
CA VAL A 42 -2.59 14.85 -0.73
C VAL A 42 -2.53 13.40 -0.29
N LEU A 43 -2.13 12.51 -1.21
CA LEU A 43 -1.76 11.14 -0.88
C LEU A 43 -0.40 11.12 -0.20
N LEU A 44 -0.39 10.80 1.08
CA LEU A 44 0.81 10.57 1.89
C LEU A 44 1.07 9.06 1.92
N THR A 45 2.26 8.63 1.52
CA THR A 45 2.71 7.26 1.83
C THR A 45 3.24 7.24 3.26
N LEU A 46 2.65 6.42 4.12
CA LEU A 46 3.17 6.22 5.46
C LEU A 46 4.38 5.30 5.40
N SER A 47 5.37 5.61 6.21
CA SER A 47 6.38 4.62 6.56
C SER A 47 5.89 3.80 7.75
N ASP A 48 6.55 2.67 8.01
CA ASP A 48 6.33 1.88 9.23
C ASP A 48 6.62 2.68 10.51
N ASP A 49 7.29 3.83 10.38
CA ASP A 49 7.48 4.85 11.40
C ASP A 49 6.42 5.96 11.22
N GLU A 50 5.32 5.88 11.99
CA GLU A 50 4.21 6.84 11.92
C GLU A 50 4.63 8.30 12.13
N GLU A 51 5.79 8.56 12.74
CA GLU A 51 6.33 9.90 12.95
C GLU A 51 7.01 10.48 11.68
N ASN A 52 7.34 9.65 10.68
CA ASN A 52 8.10 10.05 9.49
C ASN A 52 7.50 9.44 8.20
N PRO A 53 6.58 10.11 7.49
CA PRO A 53 5.98 9.57 6.26
C PRO A 53 7.02 9.43 5.12
N LEU A 54 7.06 8.26 4.46
CA LEU A 54 8.16 7.86 3.54
C LEU A 54 8.24 8.66 2.23
N SER A 55 7.19 9.36 1.86
CA SER A 55 7.17 10.41 0.85
C SER A 55 5.74 10.90 0.66
N TYR A 56 5.57 12.14 0.18
CA TYR A 56 4.28 12.57 -0.36
C TYR A 56 4.44 13.35 -1.64
N VAL A 57 3.40 13.30 -2.47
CA VAL A 57 3.29 14.10 -3.69
C VAL A 57 1.92 14.77 -3.70
N CYS A 58 1.91 16.09 -3.61
CA CYS A 58 0.69 16.85 -3.82
C CYS A 58 0.37 16.92 -5.32
N LYS A 59 -0.86 16.60 -5.71
CA LYS A 59 -1.30 16.63 -7.12
C LYS A 59 -1.39 18.05 -7.69
N GLU A 60 -1.71 19.04 -6.85
CA GLU A 60 -1.95 20.42 -7.28
C GLU A 60 -0.66 21.22 -7.44
N CYS A 61 0.30 21.06 -6.52
CA CYS A 61 1.56 21.81 -6.56
C CYS A 61 2.80 20.95 -6.87
N PHE A 62 2.64 19.64 -7.08
CA PHE A 62 3.73 18.68 -7.32
C PHE A 62 4.84 18.72 -6.26
N LEU A 63 4.55 19.27 -5.07
CA LEU A 63 5.51 19.33 -3.98
C LEU A 63 5.82 17.91 -3.53
N ARG A 64 7.11 17.60 -3.51
CA ARG A 64 7.66 16.34 -3.02
C ARG A 64 8.33 16.59 -1.68
N GLY A 65 7.80 16.00 -0.62
CA GLY A 65 8.42 15.99 0.71
C GLY A 65 8.92 14.61 1.10
N TYR A 66 9.84 14.58 2.05
CA TYR A 66 10.33 13.39 2.76
C TYR A 66 9.91 13.48 4.21
#